data_AF-A0A2U1XW11-F1
#
_entry.id   AF-A0A2U1XW11-F1
#
_cell.length_a   1.000
_cell.length_b   1.000
_cell.length_c   1.000
_cell.angle_alpha   90.00
_cell.angle_beta   90.00
_cell.angle_gamma   90.00
#
_symmetry.space_group_name_H-M   'P 1'
#
loop_
_entity.id
_entity.type
_entity.pdbx_description
1 polymer ?
#
loop_
_entity_poly.entity_id
_entity_poly.type
_entity_poly.pdbx_seq_one_letter_code
_entity_poly.pdbx_strand_id
1 'polypeptide(L)'
;AAAKFIQAAYKAFVDLDCAIVEINPLIVTGSGDILALDAKMNFDDNALFRHKDVEELRDEAEEDPSEIEAAKHSLNYVKLDGNIGCMVNGAGLAMATMDIIKLYGGEPANFLDVGGGATKERVTAAFKLILS
;
A
#
# COMPACT_ATOMS: atom_id res chain seq x y z
N ALA A 1 -19.17 25.97 -11.14
CA ALA A 1 -17.76 25.60 -10.95
C ALA A 1 -17.61 24.26 -10.21
N ALA A 2 -18.17 24.11 -8.99
CA ALA A 2 -17.91 22.94 -8.13
C ALA A 2 -18.35 21.61 -8.76
N ALA A 3 -19.57 21.54 -9.31
CA ALA A 3 -20.06 20.33 -9.95
C ALA A 3 -19.16 19.86 -11.11
N LYS A 4 -18.64 20.77 -11.94
CA LYS A 4 -17.72 20.46 -13.03
C LYS A 4 -16.40 19.88 -12.49
N PHE A 5 -15.88 20.48 -11.42
CA PHE A 5 -14.66 20.03 -10.76
C PHE A 5 -14.82 18.62 -10.16
N ILE A 6 -15.91 18.39 -9.44
CA ILE A 6 -16.23 17.08 -8.84
C ILE A 6 -16.39 16.00 -9.92
N GLN A 7 -17.07 16.32 -11.04
CA GLN A 7 -17.19 15.39 -12.17
C GLN A 7 -15.84 15.07 -12.81
N ALA A 8 -14.94 16.06 -12.92
CA ALA A 8 -13.59 15.85 -13.43
C ALA A 8 -12.75 14.98 -12.48
N ALA A 9 -12.83 15.22 -11.16
CA ALA A 9 -12.16 14.39 -10.15
C ALA A 9 -12.70 12.95 -10.17
N TYR A 10 -14.01 12.76 -10.29
CA TYR A 10 -14.61 11.43 -10.45
C TYR A 10 -14.16 10.76 -11.76
N LYS A 11 -14.07 11.51 -12.86
CA LYS A 11 -13.55 10.98 -14.11
C LYS A 11 -12.10 10.52 -13.96
N ALA A 12 -11.25 11.32 -13.31
CA ALA A 12 -9.87 10.92 -13.01
C ALA A 12 -9.81 9.67 -12.14
N PHE A 13 -10.66 9.60 -11.09
CA PHE A 13 -10.77 8.42 -10.23
C PHE A 13 -11.07 7.15 -11.01
N VAL A 14 -12.02 7.20 -11.95
CA VAL A 14 -12.42 6.03 -12.75
C VAL A 14 -11.39 5.72 -13.85
N ASP A 15 -10.94 6.73 -14.59
CA ASP A 15 -10.07 6.53 -15.76
C ASP A 15 -8.68 6.03 -15.36
N LEU A 16 -8.16 6.42 -14.19
CA LEU A 16 -6.84 6.05 -13.68
C LEU A 16 -6.88 4.90 -12.65
N ASP A 17 -8.05 4.29 -12.44
CA ASP A 17 -8.25 3.25 -11.42
C ASP A 17 -7.73 3.68 -10.03
N CYS A 18 -8.12 4.87 -9.59
CA CYS A 18 -7.76 5.34 -8.27
C CYS A 18 -8.50 4.54 -7.18
N ALA A 19 -7.81 4.21 -6.10
CA ALA A 19 -8.44 3.80 -4.85
C ALA A 19 -8.97 5.01 -4.05
N ILE A 20 -8.26 6.15 -4.11
CA ILE A 20 -8.62 7.40 -3.41
C ILE A 20 -8.25 8.60 -4.29
N VAL A 21 -9.14 9.61 -4.32
CA VAL A 21 -8.83 10.97 -4.77
C VAL A 21 -9.31 11.94 -3.69
N GLU A 22 -8.38 12.51 -2.93
CA GLU A 22 -8.63 13.49 -1.89
C GLU A 22 -8.08 14.85 -2.33
N ILE A 23 -8.87 15.90 -2.12
CA ILE A 23 -8.48 17.28 -2.45
C ILE A 23 -8.70 18.13 -1.22
N ASN A 24 -7.60 18.54 -0.60
CA ASN A 24 -7.63 19.18 0.70
C ASN A 24 -6.46 20.16 0.90
N PRO A 25 -6.67 21.49 0.74
CA PRO A 25 -7.97 22.13 0.60
C PRO A 25 -8.43 22.29 -0.87
N LEU A 26 -9.75 22.18 -1.06
CA LEU A 26 -10.43 22.69 -2.25
C LEU A 26 -10.78 24.16 -2.04
N ILE A 27 -10.13 25.06 -2.77
CA ILE A 27 -10.24 26.50 -2.54
C ILE A 27 -11.16 27.19 -3.54
N VAL A 28 -11.68 28.35 -3.13
CA VAL A 28 -12.35 29.32 -4.02
C VAL A 28 -11.48 30.57 -4.11
N THR A 29 -11.11 30.97 -5.31
CA THR A 29 -10.29 32.16 -5.54
C THR A 29 -11.13 33.44 -5.40
N GLY A 30 -10.47 34.61 -5.34
CA GLY A 30 -11.16 35.91 -5.36
C GLY A 30 -11.97 36.18 -6.64
N SER A 31 -11.67 35.50 -7.74
CA SER A 31 -12.45 35.52 -8.99
C SER A 31 -13.65 34.56 -8.98
N GLY A 32 -13.81 33.74 -7.94
CA GLY A 32 -14.87 32.74 -7.82
C GLY A 32 -14.55 31.40 -8.50
N ASP A 33 -13.30 31.20 -8.94
CA ASP A 33 -12.84 29.94 -9.52
C ASP A 33 -12.58 28.90 -8.43
N ILE A 34 -12.69 27.62 -8.78
CA ILE A 34 -12.44 26.50 -7.86
C ILE A 34 -11.17 25.77 -8.29
N LEU A 35 -10.26 25.58 -7.35
CA LEU A 35 -8.96 24.96 -7.58
C LEU A 35 -8.63 23.95 -6.47
N ALA A 36 -7.97 22.84 -6.83
CA ALA A 36 -7.25 22.02 -5.87
C ALA A 36 -5.97 22.76 -5.49
N LEU A 37 -5.85 23.16 -4.23
CA LEU A 37 -4.57 23.68 -3.72
C LEU A 37 -3.60 22.54 -3.41
N ASP A 38 -4.14 21.41 -2.96
CA ASP A 38 -3.41 20.18 -2.69
C ASP A 38 -4.30 18.97 -3.02
N ALA A 39 -3.67 17.85 -3.38
CA ALA A 39 -4.34 16.61 -3.71
C ALA A 39 -3.51 15.39 -3.28
N LYS A 40 -4.18 14.41 -2.68
CA LYS A 40 -3.63 13.08 -2.42
C LYS A 40 -4.40 12.06 -3.23
N MET A 41 -3.68 11.27 -4.02
CA MET A 41 -4.24 10.20 -4.83
C MET A 41 -3.57 8.88 -4.46
N ASN A 42 -4.38 7.85 -4.29
CA ASN A 42 -3.90 6.47 -4.20
C ASN A 42 -4.47 5.70 -5.38
N PHE A 43 -3.68 4.83 -5.99
CA PHE A 43 -4.06 4.02 -7.14
C PHE A 43 -4.29 2.57 -6.72
N ASP A 44 -5.11 1.82 -7.47
CA ASP A 44 -5.25 0.37 -7.26
C ASP A 44 -4.03 -0.35 -7.84
N ASP A 45 -3.21 -0.94 -6.97
CA ASP A 45 -2.01 -1.70 -7.36
C ASP A 45 -2.33 -2.82 -8.36
N ASN A 46 -3.54 -3.40 -8.31
CA ASN A 46 -3.97 -4.44 -9.25
C ASN A 46 -4.24 -3.92 -10.65
N ALA A 47 -4.37 -2.61 -10.83
CA ALA A 47 -4.63 -1.96 -12.12
C ALA A 47 -3.38 -1.28 -12.71
N LEU A 48 -2.29 -1.14 -11.95
CA LEU A 48 -1.08 -0.44 -12.42
C LEU A 48 -0.49 -1.02 -13.72
N PHE A 49 -0.66 -2.33 -13.97
CA PHE A 49 -0.19 -2.97 -15.20
C PHE A 49 -0.75 -2.34 -16.50
N ARG A 50 -1.89 -1.63 -16.43
CA ARG A 50 -2.51 -0.93 -17.56
C ARG A 50 -2.30 0.60 -17.54
N HIS A 51 -1.63 1.15 -16.53
CA HIS A 51 -1.37 2.58 -16.32
C HIS A 51 0.13 2.86 -16.15
N LYS A 52 0.89 2.66 -17.23
CA LYS A 52 2.36 2.84 -17.22
C LYS A 52 2.79 4.26 -16.87
N ASP A 53 2.00 5.24 -17.30
CA ASP A 53 2.20 6.66 -16.99
C ASP A 53 2.07 6.95 -15.49
N VAL A 54 1.18 6.23 -14.78
CA VAL A 54 1.07 6.30 -13.32
C VAL A 54 2.21 5.56 -12.64
N GLU A 55 2.57 4.37 -13.14
CA GLU A 55 3.69 3.58 -12.61
C GLU A 55 5.03 4.33 -12.69
N GLU A 56 5.24 5.11 -13.76
CA GLU A 56 6.41 5.99 -13.93
C GLU A 56 6.51 7.12 -12.89
N LEU A 57 5.41 7.46 -12.20
CA LEU A 57 5.40 8.47 -11.13
C LEU A 57 5.78 7.90 -9.75
N ARG A 58 6.00 6.59 -9.63
CA ARG A 58 6.35 5.95 -8.36
C ARG A 58 7.69 6.45 -7.86
N ASP A 59 7.72 6.97 -6.64
CA ASP A 59 8.93 7.37 -5.93
C ASP A 59 9.23 6.38 -4.80
N GLU A 60 10.19 5.49 -5.03
CA GLU A 60 10.64 4.50 -4.04
C GLU A 60 11.23 5.14 -2.77
N ALA A 61 11.63 6.42 -2.79
CA ALA A 61 12.15 7.09 -1.61
C ALA A 61 11.08 7.40 -0.55
N GLU A 62 9.80 7.40 -0.94
CA GLU A 62 8.64 7.61 -0.05
C GLU A 62 8.06 6.29 0.50
N GLU A 63 8.65 5.15 0.14
CA GLU A 63 8.19 3.81 0.54
C GLU A 63 9.14 3.16 1.56
N ASP A 64 8.65 2.20 2.35
CA ASP A 64 9.49 1.46 3.29
C ASP A 64 10.44 0.51 2.53
N PRO A 65 11.78 0.59 2.74
CA PRO A 65 12.74 -0.24 2.00
C PRO A 65 12.51 -1.75 2.15
N SER A 66 11.99 -2.22 3.29
CA SER A 66 11.69 -3.62 3.53
C SER A 66 10.46 -4.08 2.73
N GLU A 67 9.46 -3.22 2.56
CA GLU A 67 8.28 -3.50 1.74
C GLU A 67 8.63 -3.53 0.24
N ILE A 68 9.47 -2.60 -0.21
CA ILE A 68 10.01 -2.59 -1.59
C ILE A 68 10.75 -3.90 -1.88
N GLU A 69 11.66 -4.30 -0.98
CA GLU A 69 12.42 -5.54 -1.16
C GLU A 69 11.51 -6.77 -1.13
N ALA A 70 10.51 -6.82 -0.24
CA ALA A 70 9.51 -7.88 -0.20
C ALA A 70 8.73 -7.99 -1.52
N ALA A 71 8.30 -6.86 -2.08
CA ALA A 71 7.55 -6.80 -3.34
C ALA A 71 8.32 -7.42 -4.52
N LYS A 72 9.65 -7.23 -4.59
CA LYS A 72 10.50 -7.85 -5.62
C LYS A 72 10.46 -9.39 -5.60
N HIS A 73 10.21 -9.99 -4.43
CA HIS A 73 10.09 -11.44 -4.27
C HIS A 73 8.62 -11.91 -4.26
N SER A 74 7.67 -11.02 -4.57
CA SER A 74 6.23 -11.25 -4.47
C SER A 74 5.79 -11.68 -3.06
N LEU A 75 6.38 -11.05 -2.04
CA LEU A 75 6.04 -11.23 -0.64
C LEU A 75 5.24 -10.01 -0.17
N ASN A 76 4.15 -10.24 0.57
CA ASN A 76 3.44 -9.15 1.24
C ASN A 76 4.02 -9.00 2.64
N TYR A 77 4.76 -7.94 2.88
CA TYR A 77 5.41 -7.65 4.16
C TYR A 77 4.92 -6.30 4.69
N VAL A 78 4.67 -6.22 6.00
CA VAL A 78 4.44 -4.94 6.68
C VAL A 78 5.21 -4.97 7.98
N LYS A 79 6.01 -3.93 8.24
CA LYS A 79 6.78 -3.81 9.47
C LYS A 79 5.90 -3.36 10.63
N LEU A 80 6.10 -3.96 11.81
CA LEU A 80 5.44 -3.59 13.06
C LEU A 80 6.49 -3.37 14.17
N ASP A 81 6.08 -2.81 15.29
CA ASP A 81 6.99 -2.42 16.38
C ASP A 81 7.31 -3.54 17.40
N GLY A 82 6.86 -4.77 17.14
CA GLY A 82 7.03 -5.89 18.06
C GLY A 82 8.39 -6.59 18.00
N ASN A 83 8.47 -7.76 18.65
CA ASN A 83 9.69 -8.55 18.76
C ASN A 83 9.54 -10.03 18.35
N ILE A 84 8.35 -10.45 17.93
CA ILE A 84 8.07 -11.82 17.44
C ILE A 84 7.86 -11.77 15.92
N GLY A 85 8.86 -12.26 15.17
CA GLY A 85 8.78 -12.37 13.72
C GLY A 85 7.81 -13.48 13.28
N CYS A 86 6.96 -13.18 12.31
CA CYS A 86 5.95 -14.10 11.79
C CYS A 86 6.19 -14.37 10.29
N MET A 87 6.04 -15.62 9.87
CA MET A 87 6.03 -16.02 8.45
C MET A 87 4.91 -17.01 8.23
N VAL A 88 3.94 -16.66 7.40
CA VAL A 88 2.70 -17.42 7.27
C VAL A 88 2.30 -17.53 5.81
N ASN A 89 1.62 -18.61 5.42
CA ASN A 89 1.08 -18.81 4.08
C ASN A 89 -0.40 -18.42 4.03
N GLY A 90 -0.67 -17.23 3.49
CA GLY A 90 -1.98 -16.64 3.31
C GLY A 90 -2.27 -15.50 4.28
N ALA A 91 -2.67 -14.35 3.74
CA ALA A 91 -2.97 -13.13 4.50
C ALA A 91 -3.93 -13.33 5.68
N GLY A 92 -5.01 -14.13 5.50
CA GLY A 92 -5.96 -14.42 6.57
C GLY A 92 -5.34 -15.15 7.75
N LEU A 93 -4.47 -16.13 7.48
CA LEU A 93 -3.75 -16.87 8.53
C LEU A 93 -2.67 -16.00 9.16
N ALA A 94 -2.02 -15.12 8.37
CA ALA A 94 -1.04 -14.17 8.87
C ALA A 94 -1.67 -13.20 9.90
N MET A 95 -2.85 -12.65 9.59
CA MET A 95 -3.62 -11.83 10.54
C MET A 95 -3.99 -12.61 11.80
N ALA A 96 -4.56 -13.80 11.66
CA ALA A 96 -4.92 -14.63 12.81
C ALA A 96 -3.71 -15.01 13.69
N THR A 97 -2.53 -15.19 13.07
CA THR A 97 -1.27 -15.46 13.78
C THR A 97 -0.82 -14.25 14.59
N MET A 98 -0.92 -13.04 14.04
CA MET A 98 -0.62 -11.82 14.80
C MET A 98 -1.61 -11.60 15.94
N ASP A 99 -2.90 -11.84 15.68
CA ASP A 99 -3.97 -11.72 16.68
C ASP A 99 -3.74 -12.66 17.86
N ILE A 100 -3.41 -13.94 17.60
CA ILE A 100 -3.17 -14.91 18.67
C ILE A 100 -1.90 -14.57 19.47
N ILE A 101 -0.83 -14.08 18.83
CA ILE A 101 0.37 -13.60 19.52
C ILE A 101 0.00 -12.46 20.48
N LYS A 102 -0.75 -11.46 19.98
CA LYS A 102 -1.23 -10.33 20.79
C LYS A 102 -2.14 -10.77 21.93
N LEU A 103 -3.05 -11.70 21.67
CA LEU A 103 -3.99 -12.22 22.67
C LEU A 103 -3.27 -12.85 23.86
N TYR A 104 -2.13 -13.49 23.63
CA TYR A 104 -1.30 -14.10 24.68
C TYR A 104 -0.17 -13.18 25.19
N GLY A 105 -0.27 -11.86 24.93
CA GLY A 105 0.62 -10.85 25.48
C GLY A 105 1.97 -10.69 24.76
N GLY A 106 2.12 -11.30 23.58
CA GLY A 106 3.27 -11.09 22.71
C GLY A 106 3.08 -9.89 21.76
N GLU A 107 4.18 -9.45 21.16
CA GLU A 107 4.20 -8.30 20.25
C GLU A 107 4.71 -8.75 18.86
N PRO A 108 3.85 -8.88 17.84
CA PRO A 108 4.27 -9.26 16.49
C PRO A 108 5.15 -8.16 15.88
N ALA A 109 6.31 -8.54 15.36
CA ALA A 109 7.27 -7.63 14.75
C ALA A 109 6.97 -7.32 13.28
N ASN A 110 6.16 -8.16 12.62
CA ASN A 110 5.81 -7.98 11.23
C ASN A 110 4.55 -8.76 10.85
N PHE A 111 3.91 -8.31 9.78
CA PHE A 111 3.05 -9.15 8.93
C PHE A 111 3.90 -9.69 7.78
N LEU A 112 3.78 -10.98 7.45
CA LEU A 112 4.39 -11.55 6.26
C LEU A 112 3.59 -12.72 5.72
N ASP A 113 3.12 -12.56 4.48
CA ASP A 113 2.48 -13.60 3.68
C ASP A 113 3.41 -14.08 2.57
N VAL A 114 3.85 -15.35 2.64
CA VAL A 114 4.69 -15.99 1.61
C VAL A 114 3.88 -16.61 0.46
N GLY A 115 2.55 -16.53 0.52
CA GLY A 115 1.61 -17.11 -0.42
C GLY A 115 1.47 -18.64 -0.30
N GLY A 116 0.52 -19.21 -1.03
CA GLY A 116 0.25 -20.66 -1.01
C GLY A 116 1.35 -21.53 -1.62
N GLY A 117 2.24 -20.94 -2.44
CA GLY A 117 3.36 -21.63 -3.11
C GLY A 117 4.71 -21.25 -2.51
N ALA A 118 4.96 -21.69 -1.27
CA ALA A 118 6.21 -21.39 -0.55
C ALA A 118 7.41 -22.12 -1.20
N THR A 119 8.15 -21.44 -2.07
CA THR A 119 9.41 -21.94 -2.63
C THR A 119 10.57 -21.69 -1.69
N LYS A 120 11.67 -22.44 -1.86
CA LYS A 120 12.89 -22.28 -1.05
C LYS A 120 13.44 -20.86 -1.14
N GLU A 121 13.38 -20.27 -2.33
CA GLU A 121 13.88 -18.92 -2.62
C GLU A 121 13.04 -17.87 -1.87
N ARG A 122 11.71 -17.98 -1.93
CA ARG A 122 10.78 -17.07 -1.23
C ARG A 122 10.93 -17.16 0.28
N VAL A 123 11.00 -18.38 0.83
CA VAL A 123 11.23 -18.58 2.27
C VAL A 123 12.58 -18.03 2.71
N THR A 124 13.62 -18.16 1.88
CA THR A 124 14.95 -17.60 2.18
C THR A 124 14.92 -16.06 2.19
N ALA A 125 14.26 -15.44 1.21
CA ALA A 125 14.08 -13.99 1.17
C ALA A 125 13.27 -13.48 2.37
N ALA A 126 12.17 -14.18 2.71
CA ALA A 126 11.35 -13.91 3.88
C ALA A 126 12.16 -13.94 5.19
N PHE A 127 13.05 -14.93 5.37
CA PHE A 127 13.94 -14.96 6.54
C PHE A 127 14.90 -13.77 6.59
N LYS A 128 15.45 -13.34 5.46
CA LYS A 128 16.34 -12.17 5.41
C LYS A 128 15.62 -10.89 5.82
N LEU A 129 14.36 -10.72 5.40
CA LEU A 129 13.53 -9.57 5.75
C LEU A 129 13.16 -9.54 7.24
N ILE A 130 12.82 -10.69 7.83
CA ILE A 130 12.48 -10.75 9.27
C ILE A 130 13.70 -10.42 10.16
N LEU A 131 14.91 -10.72 9.70
CA LEU A 131 16.14 -10.57 10.48
C LEU A 131 16.88 -9.24 10.24
N SER A 132 16.38 -8.36 9.37
CA SER A 132 16.97 -7.06 9.06
C SER A 132 16.44 -5.93 9.95
#